data_AF-A0A9P5WYE7-F1
#
_entry.id   AF-A0A9P5WYE7-F1
#
_cell.length_a   1.000
_cell.length_b   1.000
_cell.length_c   1.000
_cell.angle_alpha   90.00
_cell.angle_beta   90.00
_cell.angle_gamma   90.00
#
_symmetry.space_group_name_H-M   'P 1'
#
loop_
_entity.id
_entity.type
_entity.pdbx_description
1 polymer ?
#
loop_
_entity_poly.entity_id
_entity_poly.type
_entity_poly.pdbx_seq_one_letter_code
_entity_poly.pdbx_strand_id
1 'polypeptide(L)'
;SLAPSTLRSYQHAVRHFHKFCDQENIPRQTRTPTPEILLCAFAAEGLGQTSGSTARNKIIAALKAWHSANNWVWHSGDQLAQVLNGIHNMTPSSSIQPKRPPVTIQALELLALYLNHSDPVDVAILACACTGW
;
A
#
# COMPACT_ATOMS: atom_id res chain seq x y z
N SER A 1 4.67 6.26 -18.04
CA SER A 1 4.14 7.35 -17.21
C SER A 1 3.37 6.76 -16.04
N LEU A 2 3.52 7.28 -14.81
CA LEU A 2 2.79 6.79 -13.62
C LEU A 2 1.32 7.24 -13.69
N ALA A 3 0.39 6.40 -13.20
CA ALA A 3 -1.01 6.79 -13.10
C ALA A 3 -1.20 7.99 -12.15
N PRO A 4 -2.15 8.91 -12.40
CA PRO A 4 -2.35 10.11 -11.56
C PRO A 4 -2.63 9.79 -10.09
N SER A 5 -3.36 8.70 -9.82
CA SER A 5 -3.64 8.21 -8.47
C SER A 5 -2.36 7.74 -7.75
N THR A 6 -1.49 7.02 -8.46
CA THR A 6 -0.19 6.57 -7.95
C THR A 6 0.71 7.76 -7.63
N LEU A 7 0.75 8.76 -8.50
CA LEU A 7 1.54 9.98 -8.28
C LEU A 7 1.07 10.73 -7.02
N ARG A 8 -0.25 10.91 -6.85
CA ARG A 8 -0.81 11.54 -5.65
C ARG A 8 -0.46 10.77 -4.39
N SER A 9 -0.53 9.44 -4.42
CA SER A 9 -0.13 8.58 -3.30
C SER A 9 1.36 8.74 -2.98
N TYR A 10 2.22 8.88 -4.00
CA TYR A 10 3.65 9.06 -3.80
C TYR A 10 3.96 10.43 -3.20
N GLN A 11 3.33 11.49 -3.71
CA GLN A 11 3.43 12.83 -3.14
C GLN A 11 2.99 12.86 -1.68
N HIS A 12 1.92 12.14 -1.34
CA HIS A 12 1.47 12.01 0.04
C HIS A 12 2.53 11.33 0.92
N ALA A 13 3.13 10.22 0.46
CA ALA A 13 4.18 9.52 1.17
C ALA A 13 5.42 10.39 1.43
N VAL A 14 5.86 11.16 0.42
CA VAL A 14 7.00 12.09 0.58
C VAL A 14 6.67 13.21 1.56
N ARG A 15 5.46 13.78 1.50
CA ARG A 15 5.02 14.80 2.46
C ARG A 15 4.97 14.25 3.88
N HIS A 16 4.50 13.01 4.04
CA HIS A 16 4.46 12.34 5.34
C HIS A 16 5.87 12.17 5.92
N PHE A 17 6.82 11.72 5.10
CA PHE A 17 8.22 11.60 5.51
C PHE A 17 8.82 12.95 5.95
N HIS A 18 8.57 14.03 5.21
CA HIS A 18 9.06 15.35 5.62
C HIS A 18 8.45 15.82 6.95
N LYS A 19 7.15 15.58 7.16
CA LYS A 19 6.49 15.90 8.43
C LYS A 19 7.11 15.13 9.60
N PHE A 20 7.36 13.83 9.41
CA PHE A 20 8.10 13.02 10.38
C PHE A 20 9.48 13.61 10.69
N CYS A 21 10.26 13.95 9.66
CA CYS A 21 11.57 14.58 9.87
C CYS A 21 11.49 15.93 10.59
N ASP A 22 10.43 16.72 10.34
CA ASP A 22 10.20 17.98 11.05
C ASP A 22 9.87 17.73 12.54
N GLN A 23 9.07 16.71 12.84
CA GLN A 23 8.71 16.32 14.21
C GLN A 23 9.92 15.81 15.01
N GLU A 24 10.78 15.02 14.36
CA GLU A 24 12.02 14.49 14.94
C GLU A 24 13.20 15.49 14.91
N ASN A 25 12.96 16.74 14.51
CA ASN A 25 13.97 17.81 14.41
C ASN A 25 15.18 17.43 13.54
N ILE A 26 14.98 16.63 12.49
CA ILE A 26 16.03 16.21 11.57
C ILE A 26 16.36 17.37 10.61
N PRO A 27 17.61 17.88 10.57
CA PRO A 27 18.00 18.96 9.66
C PRO A 27 17.71 18.61 8.19
N ARG A 28 17.23 19.56 7.39
CA ARG A 28 16.87 19.30 5.97
C ARG A 28 18.03 18.72 5.17
N GLN A 29 19.25 19.15 5.48
CA GLN A 29 20.48 18.75 4.80
C GLN A 29 20.85 17.28 5.03
N THR A 30 20.32 16.65 6.10
CA THR A 30 20.63 15.25 6.45
C THR A 30 19.51 14.28 6.05
N ARG A 31 18.42 14.79 5.45
CA ARG A 31 17.26 13.96 5.02
C ARG A 31 17.51 13.25 3.70
N THR A 32 18.39 13.77 2.84
CA THR A 32 18.62 13.32 1.47
C THR A 32 20.10 13.38 1.12
N PRO A 33 20.71 12.31 0.57
CA PRO A 33 20.16 10.95 0.42
C PRO A 33 19.71 10.39 1.78
N THR A 34 18.53 9.78 1.84
CA THR A 34 17.99 9.34 3.14
C THR A 34 18.83 8.20 3.69
N PRO A 35 19.48 8.36 4.85
CA PRO A 35 20.28 7.29 5.44
C PRO A 35 19.36 6.16 5.91
N GLU A 36 19.86 4.93 5.88
CA GLU A 36 19.07 3.74 6.22
C GLU A 36 18.45 3.84 7.62
N ILE A 37 19.20 4.34 8.61
CA ILE A 37 18.69 4.53 9.98
C ILE A 37 17.47 5.44 10.04
N LEU A 38 17.40 6.47 9.18
CA LEU A 38 16.26 7.37 9.12
C LEU A 38 15.06 6.71 8.43
N LEU A 39 15.30 5.84 7.43
CA LEU A 39 14.27 4.99 6.85
C LEU A 39 13.72 3.99 7.88
N CYS A 40 14.58 3.38 8.68
CA CYS A 40 14.20 2.48 9.77
C CYS A 40 13.36 3.20 10.82
N ALA A 41 13.78 4.39 11.27
CA ALA A 41 13.04 5.20 12.24
C ALA A 41 11.65 5.60 11.69
N PHE A 42 11.59 6.05 10.44
CA PHE A 42 10.32 6.36 9.78
C PHE A 42 9.44 5.11 9.60
N ALA A 43 10.03 3.97 9.28
CA ALA A 43 9.32 2.68 9.23
C ALA A 43 8.88 2.23 10.63
N ALA A 44 9.53 2.61 11.72
CA ALA A 44 9.07 2.29 13.06
C ALA A 44 7.91 3.21 13.51
N GLU A 45 7.93 4.50 13.15
CA GLU A 45 6.94 5.50 13.59
C GLU A 45 5.48 5.09 13.29
N GLY A 46 5.22 4.53 12.11
CA GLY A 46 3.88 4.04 11.75
C GLY A 46 3.46 2.69 12.36
N LEU A 47 4.17 2.15 13.36
CA LEU A 47 3.73 0.97 14.15
C LEU A 47 2.35 1.27 14.76
N GLY A 48 1.29 0.75 14.11
CA GLY A 48 -0.10 0.81 14.60
C GLY A 48 -1.07 1.72 13.83
N GLN A 49 -0.60 2.60 12.94
CA GLN A 49 -1.50 3.58 12.29
C GLN A 49 -1.99 3.18 10.89
N THR A 50 -1.23 2.38 10.14
CA THR A 50 -1.65 1.91 8.81
C THR A 50 -1.84 0.41 8.81
N SER A 51 -3.08 0.00 8.59
CA SER A 51 -3.47 -1.38 8.47
C SER A 51 -2.84 -2.03 7.24
N GLY A 52 -1.85 -2.89 7.47
CA GLY A 52 -1.26 -3.79 6.48
C GLY A 52 0.15 -3.43 6.02
N SER A 53 1.00 -4.45 5.93
CA SER A 53 2.35 -4.38 5.32
C SER A 53 2.35 -3.72 3.93
N THR A 54 1.24 -3.83 3.18
CA THR A 54 1.06 -3.23 1.86
C THR A 54 1.10 -1.70 1.87
N ALA A 55 0.48 -1.03 2.84
CA ALA A 55 0.50 0.44 2.91
C ALA A 55 1.92 0.96 3.19
N ARG A 56 2.64 0.27 4.08
CA ARG A 56 4.04 0.58 4.40
C ARG A 56 4.96 0.36 3.21
N ASN A 57 4.86 -0.79 2.55
CA ASN A 57 5.65 -1.10 1.37
C ASN A 57 5.41 -0.07 0.25
N LYS A 58 4.17 0.42 0.08
CA LYS A 58 3.85 1.50 -0.86
C LYS A 58 4.53 2.82 -0.49
N ILE A 59 4.58 3.18 0.78
CA ILE A 59 5.26 4.41 1.25
C ILE A 59 6.77 4.32 1.02
N ILE A 60 7.40 3.19 1.36
CA ILE A 60 8.84 2.98 1.10
C ILE A 60 9.13 2.98 -0.41
N ALA A 61 8.28 2.34 -1.22
CA ALA A 61 8.40 2.37 -2.67
C ALA A 61 8.28 3.80 -3.23
N ALA A 62 7.39 4.63 -2.67
CA ALA A 62 7.28 6.03 -3.04
C ALA A 62 8.55 6.84 -2.72
N LEU A 63 9.16 6.61 -1.54
CA LEU A 63 10.43 7.24 -1.19
C LEU A 63 11.57 6.80 -2.11
N LYS A 64 11.62 5.51 -2.47
CA LYS A 64 12.59 4.99 -3.43
C LYS A 64 12.41 5.63 -4.81
N ALA A 65 11.18 5.74 -5.28
CA ALA A 65 10.87 6.40 -6.55
C ALA A 65 11.24 7.88 -6.54
N TRP A 66 11.00 8.57 -5.42
CA TRP A 66 11.41 9.95 -5.22
C TRP A 66 12.94 10.11 -5.26
N HIS A 67 13.71 9.22 -4.61
CA HIS A 67 15.18 9.23 -4.72
C HIS A 67 15.64 8.98 -6.15
N SER A 68 15.06 7.99 -6.82
CA SER A 68 15.38 7.68 -8.21
C SER A 68 15.10 8.85 -9.15
N ALA A 69 14.01 9.60 -8.94
CA ALA A 69 13.68 10.78 -9.74
C ALA A 69 14.67 11.94 -9.55
N ASN A 70 15.35 12.01 -8.41
CA ASN A 70 16.34 13.05 -8.10
C ASN A 70 17.79 12.56 -8.25
N ASN A 71 18.01 11.35 -8.79
CA ASN A 71 19.33 10.72 -8.91
C ASN A 71 20.10 10.62 -7.56
N TRP A 72 19.38 10.44 -6.46
CA TRP A 72 19.98 10.23 -5.15
C TRP A 72 20.20 8.75 -4.86
N VAL A 73 21.27 8.46 -4.11
CA VAL A 73 21.56 7.11 -3.63
C VAL A 73 20.43 6.63 -2.72
N TRP A 74 19.98 5.41 -2.93
CA TRP A 74 18.98 4.75 -2.09
C TRP A 74 19.68 3.80 -1.12
N HIS A 75 19.71 4.17 0.17
CA HIS A 75 20.33 3.37 1.21
C HIS A 75 19.35 2.34 1.80
N SER A 76 19.06 1.26 1.05
CA SER A 76 18.38 0.08 1.62
C SER A 76 19.39 -1.02 1.92
N GLY A 77 19.62 -1.27 3.19
CA GLY A 77 20.36 -2.43 3.68
C GLY A 77 19.45 -3.43 4.40
N ASP A 78 20.08 -4.37 5.10
CA ASP A 78 19.42 -5.44 5.82
C ASP A 78 18.61 -4.93 7.02
N GLN A 79 18.98 -3.79 7.61
CA GLN A 79 18.30 -3.26 8.79
C GLN A 79 16.88 -2.82 8.42
N LEU A 80 16.72 -2.13 7.29
CA LEU A 80 15.40 -1.73 6.81
C LEU A 80 14.51 -2.96 6.54
N ALA A 81 15.08 -4.00 5.93
CA ALA A 81 14.35 -5.24 5.68
C ALA A 81 13.92 -5.93 7.00
N GLN A 82 14.81 -5.99 7.99
CA GLN A 82 14.51 -6.55 9.31
C GLN A 82 13.42 -5.76 10.03
N VAL A 83 13.46 -4.42 10.00
CA VAL A 83 12.43 -3.56 10.60
C VAL A 83 11.08 -3.80 9.92
N LEU A 84 11.04 -3.82 8.59
CA LEU A 84 9.80 -4.09 7.83
C LEU A 84 9.23 -5.48 8.13
N ASN A 85 10.07 -6.50 8.25
CA ASN A 85 9.67 -7.85 8.64
C ASN A 85 9.14 -7.90 10.08
N GLY A 86 9.82 -7.23 11.02
CA GLY A 86 9.37 -7.12 12.40
C GLY A 86 8.00 -6.46 12.52
N ILE A 87 7.79 -5.37 11.78
CA ILE A 87 6.48 -4.69 11.68
C ILE A 87 5.41 -5.62 11.12
N HIS A 88 5.73 -6.38 10.07
CA HIS A 88 4.79 -7.34 9.50
C HIS A 88 4.37 -8.40 10.53
N ASN A 89 5.32 -8.95 11.27
CA ASN A 89 5.08 -9.97 12.30
C ASN A 89 4.30 -9.41 13.51
N MET A 90 4.48 -8.14 13.85
CA MET A 90 3.75 -7.47 14.94
C MET A 90 2.39 -6.93 14.52
N THR A 91 2.02 -7.00 13.23
CA THR A 91 0.73 -6.51 12.75
C THR A 91 -0.38 -7.36 13.37
N PRO A 92 -1.32 -6.77 14.14
CA PRO A 92 -2.36 -7.54 14.80
C PRO A 92 -3.28 -8.18 13.77
N SER A 93 -3.77 -9.39 14.04
CA SER A 93 -4.69 -10.10 13.13
C SER A 93 -5.95 -9.31 12.83
N SER A 94 -6.41 -8.45 13.75
CA SER A 94 -7.53 -7.53 13.54
C SER A 94 -7.29 -6.50 12.42
N SER A 95 -6.04 -6.21 12.09
CA SER A 95 -5.64 -5.30 11.02
C SER A 95 -5.41 -6.02 9.69
N ILE A 96 -5.46 -7.36 9.66
CA ILE A 96 -5.27 -8.16 8.46
C ILE A 96 -6.66 -8.49 7.92
N GLN A 97 -6.98 -7.96 6.74
CA GLN A 97 -8.24 -8.32 6.08
C GLN A 97 -8.22 -9.81 5.73
N PRO A 98 -9.23 -10.60 6.12
CA PRO A 98 -9.30 -11.99 5.73
C PRO A 98 -9.35 -12.10 4.22
N LYS A 99 -8.80 -13.19 3.69
CA LYS A 99 -8.93 -13.50 2.26
C LYS A 99 -10.42 -13.50 1.90
N ARG A 100 -10.78 -12.78 0.84
CA ARG A 100 -12.17 -12.78 0.36
C ARG A 100 -12.60 -14.22 0.09
N PRO A 101 -13.80 -14.64 0.53
CA PRO A 101 -14.29 -15.97 0.21
C PRO A 101 -14.40 -16.14 -1.30
N PRO A 102 -14.23 -17.36 -1.82
CA PRO A 102 -14.47 -17.63 -3.23
C PRO A 102 -15.92 -17.29 -3.58
N VAL A 103 -16.15 -16.85 -4.81
CA VAL A 103 -17.50 -16.79 -5.37
C VAL A 103 -18.05 -18.23 -5.34
N THR A 104 -19.27 -18.43 -4.84
CA THR A 104 -19.90 -19.74 -4.80
C THR A 104 -20.93 -19.86 -5.93
N ILE A 105 -21.21 -21.08 -6.37
CA ILE A 105 -22.27 -21.35 -7.36
C ILE A 105 -23.61 -20.81 -6.84
N GLN A 106 -23.90 -21.00 -5.55
CA GLN A 106 -25.10 -20.47 -4.89
C GLN A 106 -25.20 -18.93 -4.95
N ALA A 107 -24.05 -18.24 -4.84
CA ALA A 107 -24.03 -16.78 -4.99
C ALA A 107 -24.35 -16.36 -6.42
N LEU A 108 -23.92 -17.13 -7.43
CA LEU A 108 -24.26 -16.87 -8.83
C LEU A 108 -25.71 -17.24 -9.16
N GLU A 109 -26.25 -18.30 -8.59
CA GLU A 109 -27.67 -18.67 -8.71
C GLU A 109 -28.56 -17.57 -8.13
N LEU A 110 -28.21 -17.04 -6.94
CA LEU A 110 -28.88 -15.89 -6.36
C LEU A 110 -28.74 -14.66 -7.26
N LEU A 111 -27.54 -14.37 -7.77
CA LEU A 111 -27.31 -13.26 -8.67
C LEU A 111 -28.19 -13.36 -9.92
N ALA A 112 -28.28 -14.54 -10.54
CA ALA A 112 -29.12 -14.78 -11.71
C ALA A 112 -30.61 -14.57 -11.39
N LEU A 113 -31.07 -14.97 -10.20
CA LEU A 113 -32.47 -14.87 -9.81
C LEU A 113 -32.94 -13.42 -9.59
N TYR A 114 -32.05 -12.54 -9.13
CA TYR A 114 -32.39 -11.13 -8.84
C TYR A 114 -32.12 -10.16 -10.00
N LEU A 115 -31.39 -10.59 -11.02
CA LEU A 115 -31.07 -9.76 -12.18
C LEU A 115 -32.15 -9.85 -13.26
N ASN A 116 -32.43 -8.73 -13.92
CA ASN A 116 -33.40 -8.68 -15.01
C ASN A 116 -32.77 -9.20 -16.31
N HIS A 117 -33.16 -10.39 -16.74
CA HIS A 117 -32.67 -10.99 -17.99
C HIS A 117 -33.05 -10.25 -19.27
N SER A 118 -33.95 -9.26 -19.19
CA SER A 118 -34.29 -8.38 -20.31
C SER A 118 -33.46 -7.09 -20.34
N ASP A 119 -32.72 -6.79 -19.26
CA ASP A 119 -31.80 -5.66 -19.21
C ASP A 119 -30.39 -6.11 -19.65
N PRO A 120 -29.83 -5.54 -20.74
CA PRO A 120 -28.50 -5.90 -21.21
C PRO A 120 -27.39 -5.64 -20.19
N VAL A 121 -27.56 -4.70 -19.25
CA VAL A 121 -26.58 -4.43 -18.19
C VAL A 121 -26.53 -5.59 -17.20
N ASP A 122 -27.69 -6.05 -16.76
CA ASP A 122 -27.84 -7.15 -15.80
C ASP A 122 -27.31 -8.47 -16.38
N VAL A 123 -27.60 -8.74 -17.65
CA VAL A 123 -27.06 -9.92 -18.36
C VAL A 123 -25.53 -9.86 -18.45
N ALA A 124 -24.95 -8.68 -18.71
CA ALA A 124 -23.50 -8.52 -18.75
C ALA A 124 -22.84 -8.73 -17.37
N ILE A 125 -23.45 -8.22 -16.29
CA ILE A 125 -22.98 -8.43 -14.91
C ILE A 125 -22.95 -9.93 -14.58
N LEU A 126 -24.03 -10.66 -14.89
CA LEU A 126 -24.12 -12.09 -14.67
C LEU A 126 -23.06 -12.87 -15.47
N ALA A 127 -22.90 -12.56 -16.75
CA ALA A 127 -21.91 -13.21 -17.60
C ALA A 127 -20.48 -13.01 -17.07
N CYS A 128 -20.11 -11.77 -16.69
CA CYS A 128 -18.81 -11.47 -16.12
C CYS A 128 -18.57 -12.23 -14.81
N ALA A 129 -19.58 -12.31 -13.94
CA ALA A 129 -19.50 -13.05 -12.68
C ALA A 129 -19.28 -14.56 -12.92
N CYS A 130 -19.91 -15.13 -13.94
CA CYS A 130 -19.76 -16.54 -14.32
C CYS A 130 -18.43 -16.87 -15.03
N THR A 131 -17.66 -15.88 -15.48
CA THR A 131 -16.35 -16.11 -16.15
C THR A 131 -15.14 -15.77 -15.29
N GLY A 132 -15.33 -15.12 -14.14
CA GLY A 132 -14.25 -14.56 -13.30
C GLY A 132 -13.57 -15.54 -12.33
N TRP A 133 -13.48 -16.83 -12.67
CA TRP A 133 -12.95 -17.89 -11.81
C TRP A 133 -11.45 -18.12 -12.00
#